data_AF-A0A9Q3DN61-F1
#
_entry.id   AF-A0A9Q3DN61-F1
#
_cell.length_a   1.000
_cell.length_b   1.000
_cell.length_c   1.000
_cell.angle_alpha   90.00
_cell.angle_beta   90.00
_cell.angle_gamma   90.00
#
_symmetry.space_group_name_H-M   'P 1'
#
loop_
_entity.id
_entity.type
_entity.pdbx_description
1 polymer ?
#
loop_
_entity_poly.entity_id
_entity_poly.type
_entity_poly.pdbx_seq_one_letter_code
_entity_poly.pdbx_strand_id
1 'polypeptide(L)'
;MWALANTSDNPAYVTLESECQISIEGINITDIGTEFFEEVRQSYKQDRNFHILTSLLDKDCKDTSLADLLDEVWKTSYSEGRFHLFDSIIYNRTKNSCVMTL
;
A
#
# COMPACT_ATOMS: atom_id res chain seq x y z
N MET A 1 32.61 23.75 10.59
CA MET A 1 33.67 22.73 10.37
C MET A 1 33.31 22.03 9.07
N TRP A 2 34.06 22.27 8.00
CA TRP A 2 33.82 21.62 6.71
C TRP A 2 34.47 20.22 6.71
N ALA A 3 33.84 19.27 6.03
CA ALA A 3 34.42 17.95 5.83
C ALA A 3 35.72 18.09 5.03
N LEU A 4 36.78 17.43 5.49
CA LEU A 4 38.05 17.35 4.77
C LEU A 4 37.85 16.60 3.45
N ALA A 5 38.64 16.94 2.44
CA ALA A 5 38.63 16.25 1.16
C ALA A 5 38.91 14.74 1.36
N ASN A 6 38.30 13.87 0.54
CA ASN A 6 38.55 12.43 0.55
C ASN A 6 39.87 12.11 -0.17
N THR A 7 40.98 12.64 0.35
CA THR A 7 42.34 12.39 -0.12
C THR A 7 43.00 11.31 0.75
N SER A 8 44.02 10.62 0.23
CA SER A 8 44.75 9.57 0.97
C SER A 8 45.35 10.04 2.30
N ASP A 9 45.58 11.35 2.45
CA ASP A 9 46.07 11.98 3.67
C ASP A 9 44.97 12.13 4.75
N ASN A 10 43.70 11.96 4.39
CA ASN A 10 42.59 11.98 5.34
C ASN A 10 42.51 10.60 6.04
N PRO A 11 42.58 10.53 7.38
CA PRO A 11 42.45 9.25 8.09
C PRO A 11 41.07 8.59 7.94
N ALA A 12 40.05 9.37 7.53
CA ALA A 12 38.75 8.87 7.13
C ALA A 12 38.66 8.63 5.61
N TYR A 13 39.79 8.50 4.92
CA TYR A 13 39.83 8.15 3.50
C TYR A 13 39.13 6.82 3.27
N VAL A 14 38.04 6.88 2.51
CA VAL A 14 37.33 5.69 2.05
C VAL A 14 37.60 5.58 0.57
N THR A 15 38.25 4.48 0.16
CA THR A 15 38.28 4.08 -1.23
C THR A 15 36.84 3.97 -1.69
N LEU A 16 36.45 4.73 -2.72
CA LEU A 16 35.18 4.53 -3.40
C LEU A 16 35.28 3.18 -4.12
N GLU A 17 35.22 2.08 -3.36
CA GLU A 17 35.00 0.75 -3.91
C GLU A 17 33.73 0.87 -4.74
N SER A 18 33.90 0.71 -6.05
CA SER A 18 32.87 0.81 -7.09
C SER A 18 31.52 0.51 -6.47
N GLU A 19 30.68 1.55 -6.36
CA GLU A 19 29.35 1.45 -5.75
C GLU A 19 28.78 0.10 -6.13
N CYS A 20 28.56 -0.78 -5.13
CA CYS A 20 28.01 -2.10 -5.38
C CYS A 20 26.71 -1.85 -6.15
N GLN A 21 26.74 -2.04 -7.47
CA GLN A 21 25.60 -1.81 -8.34
C GLN A 21 24.65 -2.95 -8.06
N ILE A 22 23.85 -2.78 -7.01
CA ILE A 22 22.74 -3.69 -6.74
C ILE A 22 21.76 -3.43 -7.89
N SER A 23 21.72 -4.34 -8.85
CA SER A 23 20.71 -4.31 -9.91
C SER A 23 19.35 -4.34 -9.23
N ILE A 24 18.58 -3.26 -9.37
CA ILE A 24 17.19 -3.24 -8.93
C ILE A 24 16.42 -4.00 -10.00
N GLU A 25 16.28 -5.31 -9.81
CA GLU A 25 15.43 -6.17 -10.64
C GLU A 25 13.97 -5.81 -10.38
N GLY A 26 13.43 -4.90 -11.19
CA GLY A 26 12.03 -4.51 -11.12
C GLY A 26 11.13 -5.59 -11.71
N ILE A 27 10.35 -6.28 -10.85
CA ILE A 27 9.29 -7.16 -11.33
C ILE A 27 8.13 -6.28 -11.83
N ASN A 28 7.93 -6.25 -13.14
CA ASN A 28 6.79 -5.58 -13.76
C ASN A 28 5.73 -6.61 -14.15
N ILE A 29 4.59 -6.60 -13.45
CA ILE A 29 3.44 -7.45 -13.76
C ILE A 29 2.43 -6.59 -14.53
N THR A 30 2.35 -6.78 -15.84
CA THR A 30 1.47 -6.02 -16.73
C THR A 30 0.22 -6.78 -17.16
N ASP A 31 0.21 -8.11 -17.01
CA ASP A 31 -0.77 -9.00 -17.62
C ASP A 31 -1.64 -9.72 -16.57
N ILE A 32 -2.02 -9.01 -15.51
CA ILE A 32 -3.07 -9.51 -14.62
C ILE A 32 -4.39 -9.43 -15.39
N GLY A 33 -4.90 -10.59 -15.80
CA GLY A 33 -6.14 -10.69 -16.55
C GLY A 33 -7.30 -10.06 -15.78
N THR A 34 -8.23 -9.43 -16.51
CA THR A 34 -9.45 -8.82 -15.94
C THR A 34 -10.29 -9.81 -15.14
N GLU A 35 -10.17 -11.11 -15.45
CA GLU A 35 -10.81 -12.21 -14.72
C GLU A 35 -10.40 -12.25 -13.25
N PHE A 36 -9.12 -12.01 -12.94
CA PHE A 36 -8.64 -11.96 -11.56
C PHE A 36 -9.30 -10.83 -10.78
N PHE A 37 -9.36 -9.63 -11.36
CA PHE A 37 -10.00 -8.50 -10.71
C PHE A 37 -11.50 -8.71 -10.54
N GLU A 38 -12.15 -9.40 -11.47
CA GLU A 38 -13.55 -9.78 -11.32
C GLU A 38 -13.73 -10.78 -10.18
N GLU A 39 -12.86 -11.79 -10.06
CA GLU A 39 -12.89 -12.75 -8.95
C GLU A 39 -12.74 -12.06 -7.59
N VAL A 40 -11.82 -11.10 -7.48
CA VAL A 40 -11.65 -10.26 -6.28
C VAL A 40 -12.90 -9.43 -5.98
N ARG A 41 -13.54 -8.85 -6.99
CA ARG A 41 -14.82 -8.13 -6.77
C ARG A 41 -15.93 -9.06 -6.30
N GLN A 42 -15.93 -10.31 -6.75
CA GLN A 42 -16.89 -11.32 -6.30
C GLN A 42 -16.59 -11.78 -4.88
N SER A 43 -15.32 -11.88 -4.46
CA SER A 43 -14.95 -12.23 -3.08
C SER A 43 -15.50 -11.21 -2.08
N TYR A 44 -15.42 -9.91 -2.41
CA TYR A 44 -15.96 -8.85 -1.54
C TYR A 44 -17.47 -8.91 -1.33
N LYS A 45 -18.23 -9.55 -2.22
CA LYS A 45 -19.68 -9.74 -2.05
C LYS A 45 -20.01 -10.86 -1.06
N GLN A 46 -19.05 -11.75 -0.78
CA GLN A 46 -19.23 -12.87 0.14
C GLN A 46 -19.01 -12.44 1.59
N ASP A 47 -18.17 -11.44 1.82
CA ASP A 47 -17.88 -10.91 3.15
C ASP A 47 -18.59 -9.57 3.37
N ARG A 48 -19.36 -9.52 4.47
CA ARG A 48 -20.13 -8.35 4.90
C ARG A 48 -19.25 -7.12 5.08
N ASN A 49 -18.07 -7.26 5.70
CA ASN A 49 -17.20 -6.12 6.00
C ASN A 49 -16.68 -5.48 4.72
N PHE A 50 -16.19 -6.29 3.79
CA PHE A 50 -15.71 -5.82 2.49
C PHE A 50 -16.83 -5.14 1.69
N HIS A 51 -18.03 -5.73 1.66
CA HIS A 51 -19.17 -5.12 0.98
C HIS A 51 -19.55 -3.74 1.54
N ILE A 52 -19.56 -3.60 2.87
CA ILE A 52 -19.81 -2.31 3.55
C ILE A 52 -18.69 -1.32 3.23
N LEU A 53 -17.43 -1.77 3.27
CA LEU A 53 -16.28 -0.92 3.02
C LEU A 53 -16.24 -0.38 1.59
N THR A 54 -16.53 -1.23 0.60
CA THR A 54 -16.66 -0.82 -0.81
C THR A 54 -17.79 0.21 -0.94
N SER A 55 -18.93 0.00 -0.29
CA SER A 55 -20.06 0.94 -0.35
C SER A 55 -19.77 2.29 0.33
N LEU A 56 -19.00 2.28 1.42
CA LEU A 56 -18.56 3.48 2.13
C LEU A 56 -17.56 4.29 1.29
N LEU A 57 -16.58 3.61 0.70
CA LEU A 57 -15.51 4.24 -0.07
C LEU A 57 -15.96 4.69 -1.46
N ASP A 58 -16.88 3.95 -2.12
CA ASP A 58 -17.41 4.28 -3.44
C ASP A 58 -18.27 5.56 -3.43
N LYS A 59 -19.07 5.74 -2.37
CA LYS A 59 -19.93 6.91 -2.24
C LYS A 59 -19.20 8.15 -1.69
N ASP A 60 -17.94 8.00 -1.25
CA ASP A 60 -17.20 8.98 -0.44
C ASP A 60 -18.05 9.53 0.73
N CYS A 61 -19.05 8.74 1.15
CA CYS A 61 -20.03 9.14 2.13
C CYS A 61 -19.47 8.78 3.50
N LYS A 62 -19.29 9.79 4.34
CA LYS A 62 -19.04 9.63 5.78
C LYS A 62 -20.31 9.17 6.50
N ASP A 63 -20.90 8.09 6.01
CA ASP A 63 -22.13 7.53 6.55
C ASP A 63 -21.79 6.71 7.80
N THR A 64 -21.87 7.37 8.96
CA THR A 64 -21.50 6.81 10.25
C THR A 64 -22.28 5.53 10.56
N SER A 65 -23.52 5.42 10.08
CA SER A 65 -24.38 4.25 10.29
C SER A 65 -23.86 2.99 9.58
N LEU A 66 -23.26 3.14 8.40
CA LEU A 66 -22.63 2.04 7.68
C LEU A 66 -21.27 1.67 8.30
N ALA A 67 -20.50 2.67 8.75
CA ALA A 67 -19.24 2.43 9.45
C ALA A 67 -19.42 1.72 10.81
N ASP A 68 -20.58 1.90 11.46
CA ASP A 68 -20.92 1.22 12.70
C ASP A 68 -21.25 -0.27 12.53
N LEU A 69 -21.56 -0.71 11.30
CA LEU A 69 -21.82 -2.11 10.99
C LEU A 69 -20.54 -2.93 10.78
N LEU A 70 -19.39 -2.26 10.58
CA LEU A 70 -18.08 -2.87 10.48
C LEU A 70 -17.63 -3.40 11.84
N ASP A 71 -16.91 -4.52 11.81
CA ASP A 71 -16.28 -5.04 13.02
C ASP A 71 -15.22 -4.04 13.56
N GLU A 72 -14.96 -4.04 14.87
CA GLU A 72 -14.13 -3.01 15.54
C GLU A 72 -12.74 -2.83 14.90
N VAL A 73 -12.11 -3.93 14.47
CA VAL A 73 -10.77 -3.91 13.84
C VAL A 73 -10.80 -3.14 12.51
N TRP A 74 -11.84 -3.34 11.73
CA TRP A 74 -12.04 -2.69 10.43
C TRP A 74 -12.45 -1.23 10.61
N LYS A 75 -13.31 -0.96 11.58
CA LYS A 75 -13.75 0.39 11.94
C LYS A 75 -12.58 1.28 12.37
N THR A 76 -11.68 0.74 13.18
CA THR A 76 -10.44 1.44 13.59
C THR A 76 -9.55 1.73 12.39
N SER A 77 -9.34 0.74 11.53
CA SER A 77 -8.51 0.92 10.33
C SER A 77 -9.13 1.90 9.32
N TYR A 78 -10.46 1.94 9.22
CA TYR A 78 -11.20 2.88 8.38
C TYR A 78 -11.16 4.31 8.93
N SER A 79 -11.37 4.52 10.23
CA SER A 79 -11.31 5.85 10.85
C SER A 79 -9.91 6.48 10.76
N GLU A 80 -8.86 5.65 10.76
CA GLU A 80 -7.48 6.05 10.52
C GLU A 80 -7.17 6.35 9.04
N GLY A 81 -8.13 6.17 8.13
CA GLY A 81 -7.97 6.44 6.70
C GLY A 81 -7.02 5.48 6.00
N ARG A 82 -6.89 4.24 6.51
CA ARG A 82 -5.98 3.24 5.94
C ARG A 82 -6.53 2.54 4.70
N PHE A 83 -7.83 2.66 4.43
CA PHE A 83 -8.42 2.03 3.25
C PHE A 83 -8.60 3.01 2.10
N HIS A 84 -8.37 2.52 0.89
CA HIS A 84 -8.58 3.25 -0.36
C HIS A 84 -9.29 2.34 -1.34
N LEU A 85 -10.29 2.87 -2.04
CA LEU A 85 -10.95 2.15 -3.12
C LEU A 85 -10.43 2.68 -4.45
N PHE A 86 -9.90 1.80 -5.28
CA PHE A 86 -9.46 2.13 -6.63
C PHE A 86 -9.91 1.03 -7.59
N ASP A 87 -10.63 1.39 -8.65
CA ASP A 87 -11.23 0.46 -9.60
C ASP A 87 -12.09 -0.66 -8.98
N SER A 88 -12.88 -0.31 -7.95
CA SER A 88 -13.67 -1.24 -7.12
C SER A 88 -12.82 -2.27 -6.34
N ILE A 89 -11.53 -2.01 -6.14
CA ILE A 89 -10.59 -2.85 -5.37
C ILE A 89 -10.17 -2.12 -4.10
N ILE A 90 -10.19 -2.83 -2.97
CA ILE A 90 -9.83 -2.26 -1.67
C ILE A 90 -8.33 -2.41 -1.44
N TYR A 91 -7.66 -1.28 -1.28
CA TYR A 91 -6.27 -1.18 -0.90
C TYR A 91 -6.17 -0.81 0.57
N ASN A 92 -5.35 -1.56 1.31
CA ASN A 92 -4.97 -1.24 2.67
C ASN A 92 -3.58 -0.62 2.69
N ARG A 93 -3.51 0.62 3.16
CA ARG A 93 -2.29 1.40 3.31
C ARG A 93 -1.73 1.24 4.72
N THR A 94 -0.53 0.71 4.79
CA THR A 94 0.30 0.73 5.99
C THR A 94 1.35 1.86 5.88
N LYS A 95 2.14 2.08 6.94
CA LYS A 95 3.14 3.17 6.98
C LYS A 95 4.11 3.14 5.79
N ASN A 96 4.48 1.94 5.32
CA ASN A 96 5.52 1.77 4.30
C ASN A 96 5.07 0.90 3.11
N SER A 97 3.82 0.42 3.07
CA SER A 97 3.32 -0.39 1.95
C SER A 97 1.84 -0.12 1.65
N CYS A 98 1.47 -0.30 0.39
CA CYS A 98 0.08 -0.33 -0.05
C CYS A 98 -0.19 -1.74 -0.58
N VAL A 99 -1.08 -2.47 0.09
CA VAL A 99 -1.39 -3.86 -0.27
C VAL A 99 -2.83 -3.96 -0.74
N MET A 100 -3.04 -4.68 -1.84
CA MET A 100 -4.38 -5.05 -2.29
C MET A 100 -4.96 -6.09 -1.34
N THR A 101 -6.21 -5.89 -0.94
CA THR A 101 -6.92 -6.82 -0.04
C THR A 101 -7.75 -7.78 -0.89
N LEU A 102 -7.66 -9.08 -0.65
CA LEU A 102 -8.36 -10.13 -1.41
C LEU A 102 -9.51 -10.73 -0.60
#